data_AF-A0A3M8A6I8-F1
#
_entry.id   AF-A0A3M8A6I8-F1
#
_cell.length_a   1.000
_cell.length_b   1.000
_cell.length_c   1.000
_cell.angle_alpha   90.00
_cell.angle_beta   90.00
_cell.angle_gamma   90.00
#
_symmetry.space_group_name_H-M   'P 1'
#
loop_
_entity.id
_entity.type
_entity.pdbx_description
1 polymer ?
#
loop_
_entity_poly.entity_id
_entity_poly.type
_entity_poly.pdbx_seq_one_letter_code
_entity_poly.pdbx_strand_id
1 'polypeptide(L)'
;MKPTPSRVRTMIVALAASVLLAVTGCTAEPRTTDDTPWGTGVDRPEPPTSEFDPGLIVSDDSFYDAGAMDEDQIQAFLESRRCVPRDTAPCLDDYAESTPTIPAVGGRHCAEYRGGIRERASRIIEKVAAACGVSPRTLLVLLQKEQSLLTRPSLAGYERATGYGCPDTADCEQKYFGFFNQLYNAAWQFRQYTEEPQRAYRVGTVPVQFNPDAACGASPVDIRNQATANLYNYTPYQPSDATLADPDVGDGCSAFGNLNFWRIWNRWFGDPTAERYPAFFPSCLRLVGGHPCPDPAPTVPGVAPRATP
;
A
#
# COMPACT_ATOMS: atom_id res chain seq x y z
N MET A 1 -34.93 -68.97 -65.41
CA MET A 1 -36.30 -68.46 -65.17
C MET A 1 -36.17 -67.04 -64.66
N LYS A 2 -36.71 -66.06 -65.41
CA LYS A 2 -37.02 -64.65 -65.08
C LYS A 2 -35.95 -63.73 -64.43
N PRO A 3 -35.59 -62.61 -65.08
CA PRO A 3 -34.77 -61.51 -64.54
C PRO A 3 -35.62 -60.36 -64.00
N THR A 4 -35.15 -59.62 -62.98
CA THR A 4 -35.58 -58.25 -62.64
C THR A 4 -34.63 -57.60 -61.58
N PRO A 5 -34.59 -56.27 -61.40
CA PRO A 5 -33.49 -55.46 -61.95
C PRO A 5 -32.84 -54.45 -60.98
N SER A 6 -31.73 -53.87 -61.44
CA SER A 6 -31.28 -52.46 -61.34
C SER A 6 -31.65 -51.62 -60.11
N ARG A 7 -30.63 -51.04 -59.46
CA ARG A 7 -30.41 -49.58 -59.49
C ARG A 7 -29.02 -49.15 -59.00
N VAL A 8 -28.41 -48.33 -59.84
CA VAL A 8 -27.18 -47.56 -59.68
C VAL A 8 -27.26 -46.62 -58.47
N ARG A 9 -26.15 -46.49 -57.72
CA ARG A 9 -25.80 -45.27 -56.98
C ARG A 9 -24.29 -45.03 -57.06
N THR A 10 -23.93 -44.12 -57.95
CA THR A 10 -22.71 -43.30 -57.89
C THR A 10 -22.75 -42.45 -56.62
N MET A 11 -21.62 -42.26 -55.92
CA MET A 11 -20.99 -40.93 -55.76
C MET A 11 -19.94 -40.84 -54.64
N ILE A 12 -18.79 -40.29 -55.05
CA ILE A 12 -17.98 -39.26 -54.39
C ILE A 12 -17.11 -39.70 -53.20
N VAL A 13 -15.81 -39.79 -53.51
CA VAL A 13 -14.69 -39.68 -52.58
C VAL A 13 -14.50 -38.20 -52.23
N ALA A 14 -14.55 -37.84 -50.95
CA ALA A 14 -14.15 -36.53 -50.45
C ALA A 14 -12.88 -36.70 -49.61
N LEU A 15 -11.75 -36.18 -50.11
CA LEU A 15 -10.54 -35.97 -49.33
C LEU A 15 -10.78 -34.81 -48.36
N ALA A 16 -10.67 -35.06 -47.05
CA ALA A 16 -10.57 -34.02 -46.04
C ALA A 16 -9.09 -33.64 -45.86
N ALA A 17 -8.71 -32.43 -46.30
CA ALA A 17 -7.42 -31.84 -46.02
C ALA A 17 -7.52 -31.06 -44.70
N SER A 18 -6.86 -31.56 -43.65
CA SER A 18 -6.76 -30.92 -42.35
C SER A 18 -5.66 -29.86 -42.39
N VAL A 19 -6.02 -28.58 -42.48
CA VAL A 19 -5.09 -27.46 -42.25
C VAL A 19 -5.03 -27.22 -40.74
N LEU A 20 -3.93 -27.63 -40.09
CA LEU A 20 -3.62 -27.17 -38.74
C LEU A 20 -3.09 -25.73 -38.82
N LEU A 21 -3.93 -24.76 -38.44
CA LEU A 21 -3.42 -23.45 -38.03
C LEU A 21 -2.84 -23.60 -36.61
N ALA A 22 -1.51 -23.60 -36.51
CA ALA A 22 -0.83 -23.39 -35.25
C ALA A 22 -1.03 -21.92 -34.85
N VAL A 23 -2.03 -21.65 -34.00
CA VAL A 23 -2.11 -20.40 -33.26
C VAL A 23 -0.98 -20.44 -32.24
N THR A 24 0.15 -19.82 -32.54
CA THR A 24 1.12 -19.42 -31.52
C THR A 24 0.41 -18.44 -30.60
N GLY A 25 -0.19 -18.97 -29.54
CA GLY A 25 -0.65 -18.15 -28.44
C GLY A 25 0.57 -17.42 -27.88
N CYS A 26 0.51 -16.09 -27.83
CA CYS A 26 1.32 -15.34 -26.89
C CYS A 26 0.92 -15.84 -25.49
N THR A 27 1.60 -16.87 -24.99
CA THR A 27 1.63 -17.12 -23.57
C THR A 27 2.38 -15.93 -23.00
N ALA A 28 1.64 -14.96 -22.46
CA ALA A 28 2.21 -14.07 -21.48
C ALA A 28 2.80 -15.00 -20.41
N GLU A 29 4.13 -15.04 -20.31
CA GLU A 29 4.77 -15.63 -19.15
C GLU A 29 4.12 -14.95 -17.94
N PRO A 30 3.61 -15.72 -16.96
CA PRO A 30 3.18 -15.12 -15.72
C PRO A 30 4.40 -14.41 -15.17
N ARG A 31 4.35 -13.07 -15.20
CA ARG A 31 5.27 -12.24 -14.42
C ARG A 31 5.14 -12.78 -13.01
N THR A 32 6.27 -13.21 -12.43
CA THR A 32 6.35 -13.63 -11.04
C THR A 32 5.63 -12.60 -10.19
N THR A 33 4.41 -12.91 -9.77
CA THR A 33 3.97 -12.46 -8.46
C THR A 33 5.10 -12.88 -7.54
N ASP A 34 5.53 -11.95 -6.71
CA ASP A 34 6.53 -12.21 -5.69
C ASP A 34 5.90 -13.22 -4.71
N ASP A 35 5.81 -14.49 -5.12
CA ASP A 35 5.25 -15.64 -4.42
C ASP A 35 6.24 -16.11 -3.35
N THR A 36 6.99 -15.18 -2.76
CA THR A 36 7.68 -15.46 -1.51
C THR A 36 6.57 -15.60 -0.48
N PRO A 37 6.35 -16.78 0.14
CA PRO A 37 5.34 -16.90 1.17
C PRO A 37 5.64 -15.87 2.26
N TRP A 38 4.69 -14.97 2.52
CA TRP A 38 4.74 -14.05 3.67
C TRP A 38 4.92 -14.91 4.92
N GLY A 39 6.13 -15.01 5.48
CA GLY A 39 6.37 -15.88 6.63
C GLY A 39 7.67 -16.68 6.69
N THR A 40 8.67 -16.44 5.83
CA THR A 40 10.00 -17.07 6.02
C THR A 40 10.72 -16.55 7.29
N GLY A 41 10.23 -15.47 7.90
CA GLY A 41 10.83 -14.85 9.10
C GLY A 41 12.19 -14.21 8.85
N VAL A 42 12.66 -14.18 7.61
CA VAL A 42 13.94 -13.59 7.22
C VAL A 42 13.68 -12.32 6.41
N ASP A 43 14.17 -11.20 6.92
CA ASP A 43 14.15 -9.94 6.19
C ASP A 43 15.06 -10.02 4.96
N ARG A 44 14.67 -9.32 3.89
CA ARG A 44 15.54 -9.10 2.74
C ARG A 44 16.79 -8.32 3.18
N PRO A 45 17.90 -8.44 2.42
CA PRO A 45 19.09 -7.63 2.68
C PRO A 45 18.73 -6.14 2.77
N GLU A 46 19.44 -5.43 3.63
CA GLU A 46 19.34 -3.97 3.70
C GLU A 46 19.73 -3.37 2.34
N PRO A 47 18.89 -2.52 1.71
CA PRO A 47 19.26 -1.86 0.48
C PRO A 47 20.35 -0.80 0.75
N PRO A 48 21.28 -0.58 -0.20
CA PRO A 48 22.30 0.45 -0.04
C PRO A 48 21.65 1.84 -0.10
N THR A 49 22.03 2.74 0.81
CA THR A 49 21.48 4.11 0.88
C THR A 49 21.71 4.93 -0.38
N SER A 50 22.67 4.56 -1.23
CA SER A 50 22.89 5.16 -2.55
C SER A 50 21.75 4.94 -3.55
N GLU A 51 20.86 3.99 -3.28
CA GLU A 51 19.64 3.74 -4.08
C GLU A 51 18.43 4.56 -3.58
N PHE A 52 18.56 5.24 -2.44
CA PHE A 52 17.48 6.08 -1.93
C PHE A 52 17.27 7.31 -2.82
N ASP A 53 16.07 7.44 -3.36
CA ASP A 53 15.64 8.61 -4.13
C ASP A 53 14.63 9.45 -3.32
N PRO A 54 15.00 10.66 -2.85
CA PRO A 54 14.08 11.50 -2.09
C PRO A 54 12.84 11.93 -2.90
N GLY A 55 12.92 11.92 -4.24
CA GLY A 55 11.81 12.28 -5.12
C GLY A 55 10.77 11.17 -5.34
N LEU A 56 11.11 9.92 -5.02
CA LEU A 56 10.24 8.76 -5.21
C LEU A 56 10.52 7.69 -4.13
N ILE A 57 9.98 7.92 -2.93
CA ILE A 57 10.19 7.03 -1.77
C ILE A 57 9.38 5.73 -1.93
N VAL A 58 8.16 5.83 -2.47
CA VAL A 58 7.21 4.73 -2.67
C VAL A 58 6.25 5.11 -3.79
N SER A 59 5.87 4.16 -4.65
CA SER A 59 4.91 4.43 -5.74
C SER A 59 3.49 4.66 -5.19
N ASP A 60 2.64 5.33 -5.97
CA ASP A 60 1.23 5.48 -5.57
C ASP A 60 0.55 4.10 -5.55
N ASP A 61 0.89 3.22 -6.50
CA ASP A 61 0.39 1.85 -6.56
C ASP A 61 0.68 1.10 -5.26
N SER A 62 1.96 1.04 -4.85
CA SER A 62 2.36 0.35 -3.61
C SER A 62 1.74 0.99 -2.35
N PHE A 63 1.66 2.32 -2.30
CA PHE A 63 1.20 3.03 -1.11
C PHE A 63 -0.32 2.88 -0.86
N TYR A 64 -1.12 2.83 -1.94
CA TYR A 64 -2.58 2.81 -1.87
C TYR A 64 -3.21 1.45 -2.18
N ASP A 65 -2.42 0.41 -2.47
CA ASP A 65 -2.94 -0.94 -2.70
C ASP A 65 -3.50 -1.56 -1.40
N ALA A 66 -4.74 -1.20 -1.05
CA ALA A 66 -5.45 -1.70 0.12
C ALA A 66 -5.64 -3.23 0.10
N GLY A 67 -5.52 -3.86 -1.08
CA GLY A 67 -5.57 -5.31 -1.24
C GLY A 67 -4.20 -6.00 -1.20
N ALA A 68 -3.12 -5.29 -0.85
CA ALA A 68 -1.77 -5.85 -0.88
C ALA A 68 -1.53 -6.99 0.13
N MET A 69 -2.35 -7.04 1.20
CA MET A 69 -2.36 -8.11 2.19
C MET A 69 -3.78 -8.27 2.76
N ASP A 70 -4.24 -9.51 2.93
CA ASP A 70 -5.45 -9.82 3.70
C ASP A 70 -5.15 -9.99 5.22
N GLU A 71 -6.19 -10.19 6.04
CA GLU A 71 -6.07 -10.37 7.50
C GLU A 71 -5.09 -11.50 7.87
N ASP A 72 -5.18 -12.65 7.18
CA ASP A 72 -4.36 -13.83 7.46
C ASP A 72 -2.89 -13.58 7.08
N GLN A 73 -2.63 -12.93 5.95
CA GLN A 73 -1.29 -12.53 5.52
C GLN A 73 -0.68 -11.51 6.48
N ILE A 74 -1.46 -10.56 6.98
CA ILE A 74 -1.00 -9.59 7.98
C ILE A 74 -0.65 -10.32 9.28
N GLN A 75 -1.52 -11.22 9.75
CA GLN A 75 -1.26 -12.00 10.95
C GLN A 75 0.01 -12.85 10.82
N ALA A 76 0.17 -13.59 9.73
CA ALA A 76 1.37 -14.38 9.47
C ALA A 76 2.64 -13.51 9.39
N PHE A 77 2.53 -12.31 8.80
CA PHE A 77 3.64 -11.37 8.76
C PHE A 77 4.03 -10.91 10.18
N LEU A 78 3.06 -10.55 11.02
CA LEU A 78 3.29 -10.14 12.42
C LEU A 78 3.94 -11.26 13.23
N GLU A 79 3.43 -12.49 13.14
CA GLU A 79 3.97 -13.68 13.81
C GLU A 79 5.40 -14.02 13.35
N SER A 80 5.75 -13.67 12.10
CA SER A 80 7.10 -13.86 11.59
C SER A 80 8.12 -12.85 12.14
N ARG A 81 7.67 -11.79 12.83
CA ARG A 81 8.56 -10.77 13.39
C ARG A 81 9.13 -11.25 14.71
N ARG A 82 10.44 -11.05 14.91
CA ARG A 82 11.05 -11.25 16.23
C ARG A 82 10.65 -10.11 17.16
N CYS A 83 9.61 -10.34 17.95
CA CYS A 83 9.15 -9.39 18.95
C CYS A 83 9.80 -9.62 20.33
N VAL A 84 10.34 -8.54 20.91
CA VAL A 84 10.86 -8.48 22.28
C VAL A 84 10.32 -7.19 22.93
N PRO A 85 9.18 -7.26 23.64
CA PRO A 85 8.57 -6.11 24.30
C PRO A 85 9.54 -5.39 25.24
N ARG A 86 9.39 -4.07 25.33
CA ARG A 86 10.19 -3.22 26.25
C ARG A 86 9.61 -3.19 27.66
N ASP A 87 8.33 -3.52 27.81
CA ASP A 87 7.58 -3.55 29.05
C ASP A 87 6.53 -4.68 29.00
N THR A 88 5.44 -4.55 29.73
CA THR A 88 4.36 -5.54 29.80
C THR A 88 3.41 -5.51 28.59
N ALA A 89 3.65 -4.67 27.59
CA ALA A 89 2.84 -4.63 26.38
C ALA A 89 2.94 -5.95 25.59
N PRO A 90 1.84 -6.44 25.01
CA PRO A 90 1.89 -7.63 24.18
C PRO A 90 2.61 -7.34 22.86
N CYS A 91 3.13 -8.40 22.25
CA CYS A 91 3.53 -8.36 20.85
C CYS A 91 2.31 -8.10 19.95
N LEU A 92 2.54 -7.49 18.79
CA LEU A 92 1.44 -7.01 17.95
C LEU A 92 0.60 -8.14 17.34
N ASP A 93 1.21 -9.31 17.13
CA ASP A 93 0.55 -10.56 16.73
C ASP A 93 -0.43 -11.10 17.80
N ASP A 94 -0.13 -10.86 19.08
CA ASP A 94 -0.97 -11.23 20.23
C ASP A 94 -1.91 -10.10 20.70
N TYR A 95 -1.75 -8.89 20.16
CA TYR A 95 -2.56 -7.73 20.56
C TYR A 95 -4.00 -7.86 20.07
N ALA A 96 -4.94 -7.49 20.94
CA ALA A 96 -6.33 -7.33 20.58
C ALA A 96 -7.02 -6.23 21.37
N GLU A 97 -7.95 -5.53 20.74
CA GLU A 97 -8.80 -4.52 21.38
C GLU A 97 -10.22 -4.52 20.79
N SER A 98 -11.18 -3.95 21.52
CA SER A 98 -12.51 -3.67 20.96
C SER A 98 -12.49 -2.30 20.31
N THR A 99 -12.95 -2.21 19.07
CA THR A 99 -12.95 -0.96 18.30
C THR A 99 -14.37 -0.43 18.08
N PRO A 100 -14.55 0.90 17.98
CA PRO A 100 -15.84 1.48 17.64
C PRO A 100 -16.15 1.38 16.14
N THR A 101 -17.43 1.49 15.79
CA THR A 101 -17.81 1.81 14.40
C THR A 101 -17.58 3.30 14.15
N ILE A 102 -16.85 3.61 13.08
CA ILE A 102 -16.66 4.96 12.59
C ILE A 102 -17.41 5.09 11.26
N PRO A 103 -18.39 6.02 11.15
CA PRO A 103 -19.09 6.23 9.89
C PRO A 103 -18.12 6.74 8.82
N ALA A 104 -18.51 6.70 7.55
CA ALA A 104 -17.72 7.34 6.50
C ALA A 104 -17.61 8.86 6.78
N VAL A 105 -16.38 9.38 6.82
CA VAL A 105 -16.09 10.79 7.13
C VAL A 105 -15.09 11.33 6.10
N GLY A 106 -15.32 12.57 5.64
CA GLY A 106 -14.42 13.25 4.70
C GLY A 106 -14.62 12.87 3.23
N GLY A 107 -15.70 12.17 2.87
CA GLY A 107 -15.98 11.79 1.50
C GLY A 107 -15.00 10.73 1.00
N ARG A 108 -13.98 11.14 0.21
CA ARG A 108 -12.95 10.24 -0.36
C ARG A 108 -11.82 9.87 0.61
N HIS A 109 -11.99 10.14 1.90
CA HIS A 109 -10.99 9.80 2.92
C HIS A 109 -11.11 8.34 3.36
N CYS A 110 -12.00 8.07 4.33
CA CYS A 110 -12.29 6.72 4.74
C CYS A 110 -13.79 6.44 4.64
N ALA A 111 -14.11 5.28 4.07
CA ALA A 111 -15.42 4.66 4.15
C ALA A 111 -15.72 4.25 5.60
N GLU A 112 -16.91 3.69 5.82
CA GLU A 112 -17.29 3.18 7.14
C GLU A 112 -16.32 2.09 7.60
N TYR A 113 -15.74 2.29 8.78
CA TYR A 113 -15.07 1.25 9.54
C TYR A 113 -16.09 0.66 10.53
N ARG A 114 -16.47 -0.61 10.35
CA ARG A 114 -17.40 -1.29 11.29
C ARG A 114 -16.62 -1.91 12.42
N GLY A 115 -16.77 -1.42 13.64
CA GLY A 115 -16.03 -1.93 14.80
C GLY A 115 -16.40 -3.35 15.20
N GLY A 116 -15.57 -3.94 16.06
CA GLY A 116 -15.74 -5.29 16.57
C GLY A 116 -15.25 -5.44 18.01
N ILE A 117 -15.55 -6.59 18.62
CA ILE A 117 -15.11 -6.93 19.97
C ILE A 117 -13.84 -7.78 19.88
N ARG A 118 -12.80 -7.41 20.65
CA ARG A 118 -11.52 -8.15 20.72
C ARG A 118 -10.92 -8.47 19.34
N GLU A 119 -10.90 -7.47 18.47
CA GLU A 119 -10.25 -7.59 17.17
C GLU A 119 -8.74 -7.66 17.34
N ARG A 120 -8.11 -8.60 16.63
CA ARG A 120 -6.65 -8.68 16.55
C ARG A 120 -6.09 -7.46 15.83
N ALA A 121 -4.82 -7.13 16.07
CA ALA A 121 -4.15 -6.07 15.34
C ALA A 121 -4.21 -6.26 13.81
N SER A 122 -4.05 -7.50 13.33
CA SER A 122 -4.16 -7.86 11.91
C SER A 122 -5.50 -7.45 11.29
N ARG A 123 -6.60 -7.77 11.98
CA ARG A 123 -7.95 -7.36 11.58
C ARG A 123 -8.13 -5.85 11.57
N ILE A 124 -7.61 -5.17 12.59
CA ILE A 124 -7.69 -3.72 12.68
C ILE A 124 -6.94 -3.07 11.51
N ILE A 125 -5.73 -3.56 11.19
CA ILE A 125 -4.92 -3.08 10.07
C ILE A 125 -5.63 -3.31 8.73
N GLU A 126 -6.14 -4.51 8.48
CA GLU A 126 -6.88 -4.84 7.24
C GLU A 126 -8.08 -3.92 7.06
N LYS A 127 -8.91 -3.77 8.10
CA LYS A 127 -10.13 -2.96 8.01
C LYS A 127 -9.85 -1.47 7.88
N VAL A 128 -8.80 -0.95 8.53
CA VAL A 128 -8.36 0.44 8.35
C VAL A 128 -7.83 0.66 6.94
N ALA A 129 -7.01 -0.26 6.43
CA ALA A 129 -6.49 -0.25 5.07
C ALA A 129 -7.64 -0.23 4.04
N ALA A 130 -8.61 -1.13 4.19
CA ALA A 130 -9.79 -1.22 3.34
C ALA A 130 -10.68 0.04 3.43
N ALA A 131 -10.97 0.52 4.64
CA ALA A 131 -11.80 1.69 4.84
C ALA A 131 -11.18 2.95 4.21
N CYS A 132 -9.88 3.16 4.37
CA CYS A 132 -9.20 4.36 3.92
C CYS A 132 -8.56 4.25 2.54
N GLY A 133 -8.53 3.06 1.92
CA GLY A 133 -7.85 2.86 0.64
C GLY A 133 -6.35 3.13 0.74
N VAL A 134 -5.69 2.59 1.76
CA VAL A 134 -4.25 2.68 2.02
C VAL A 134 -3.70 1.27 2.18
N SER A 135 -2.49 0.99 1.69
CA SER A 135 -1.91 -0.35 1.76
C SER A 135 -1.64 -0.81 3.19
N PRO A 136 -1.98 -2.06 3.57
CA PRO A 136 -1.55 -2.65 4.83
C PRO A 136 -0.03 -2.60 5.02
N ARG A 137 0.75 -2.71 3.93
CA ARG A 137 2.22 -2.61 3.98
C ARG A 137 2.66 -1.23 4.43
N THR A 138 2.06 -0.17 3.90
CA THR A 138 2.29 1.22 4.36
C THR A 138 2.04 1.35 5.85
N LEU A 139 0.93 0.81 6.35
CA LEU A 139 0.57 0.88 7.76
C LEU A 139 1.56 0.11 8.65
N LEU A 140 1.98 -1.09 8.24
CA LEU A 140 2.97 -1.89 8.96
C LEU A 140 4.33 -1.19 9.03
N VAL A 141 4.82 -0.63 7.92
CA VAL A 141 6.06 0.15 7.89
C VAL A 141 5.96 1.36 8.82
N LEU A 142 4.83 2.08 8.79
CA LEU A 142 4.61 3.25 9.65
C LEU A 142 4.67 2.88 11.13
N LEU A 143 3.95 1.83 11.55
CA LEU A 143 3.94 1.35 12.94
C LEU A 143 5.35 0.99 13.45
N GLN A 144 6.17 0.40 12.58
CA GLN A 144 7.54 0.06 12.93
C GLN A 144 8.45 1.28 12.97
N LYS A 145 8.33 2.18 11.99
CA LYS A 145 9.13 3.39 11.89
C LYS A 145 8.91 4.29 13.10
N GLU A 146 7.66 4.47 13.51
CA GLU A 146 7.28 5.46 14.52
C GLU A 146 7.48 4.94 15.96
N GLN A 147 7.12 3.69 16.23
CA GLN A 147 7.12 3.15 17.61
C GLN A 147 7.79 1.79 17.75
N SER A 148 8.38 1.24 16.68
CA SER A 148 8.95 -0.11 16.67
C SER A 148 7.97 -1.21 17.13
N LEU A 149 6.66 -1.02 16.96
CA LEU A 149 5.65 -1.89 17.58
C LEU A 149 5.73 -3.35 17.15
N LEU A 150 6.22 -3.62 15.94
CA LEU A 150 6.32 -4.97 15.41
C LEU A 150 7.48 -5.77 16.02
N THR A 151 8.45 -5.11 16.66
CA THR A 151 9.69 -5.75 17.13
C THR A 151 10.03 -5.44 18.58
N ARG A 152 9.68 -4.25 19.08
CA ARG A 152 9.97 -3.79 20.45
C ARG A 152 8.83 -2.93 21.02
N PRO A 153 7.59 -3.47 21.12
CA PRO A 153 6.44 -2.70 21.58
C PRO A 153 6.59 -2.24 23.03
N SER A 154 5.84 -1.20 23.38
CA SER A 154 5.66 -0.70 24.74
C SER A 154 4.23 -0.17 24.90
N LEU A 155 3.76 -0.04 26.14
CA LEU A 155 2.41 0.50 26.40
C LEU A 155 2.28 1.94 25.86
N ALA A 156 3.30 2.77 26.12
CA ALA A 156 3.37 4.13 25.58
C ALA A 156 3.43 4.16 24.04
N GLY A 157 4.04 3.14 23.43
CA GLY A 157 4.07 2.97 21.98
C GLY A 157 2.69 2.68 21.41
N TYR A 158 1.88 1.82 22.05
CA TYR A 158 0.50 1.58 21.61
C TYR A 158 -0.39 2.81 21.70
N GLU A 159 -0.17 3.67 22.70
CA GLU A 159 -0.87 4.96 22.80
C GLU A 159 -0.52 5.91 21.64
N ARG A 160 0.68 5.80 21.06
CA ARG A 160 1.24 6.74 20.06
C ARG A 160 1.69 6.01 18.80
N ALA A 161 0.99 4.93 18.43
CA ALA A 161 1.44 3.90 17.50
C ALA A 161 2.00 4.43 16.17
N THR A 162 1.51 5.56 15.69
CA THR A 162 1.92 6.20 14.44
C THR A 162 2.43 7.63 14.63
N GLY A 163 2.54 8.12 15.87
CA GLY A 163 2.89 9.51 16.17
C GLY A 163 1.81 10.53 15.79
N TYR A 164 0.59 10.10 15.45
CA TYR A 164 -0.46 11.01 15.05
C TYR A 164 -0.90 11.91 16.21
N GLY A 165 -0.90 13.23 15.97
CA GLY A 165 -1.21 14.23 16.99
C GLY A 165 -0.11 14.43 18.04
N CYS A 166 1.14 14.04 17.74
CA CYS A 166 2.32 14.28 18.56
C CYS A 166 3.27 15.29 17.89
N PRO A 167 3.05 16.60 18.03
CA PRO A 167 3.96 17.61 17.48
C PRO A 167 5.29 17.64 18.25
N ASP A 168 6.40 17.88 17.55
CA ASP A 168 7.74 17.95 18.19
C ASP A 168 7.86 19.04 19.28
N THR A 169 7.02 20.08 19.21
CA THR A 169 7.08 21.26 20.09
C THR A 169 6.02 21.28 21.19
N ALA A 170 5.17 20.25 21.32
CA ALA A 170 4.13 20.20 22.34
C ALA A 170 3.78 18.75 22.74
N ASP A 171 2.98 18.61 23.80
CA ASP A 171 2.50 17.31 24.22
C ASP A 171 1.58 16.68 23.16
N CYS A 172 1.61 15.35 23.07
CA CYS A 172 0.67 14.63 22.22
C CYS A 172 -0.79 14.85 22.65
N GLU A 173 -1.68 15.00 21.67
CA GLU A 173 -3.10 15.13 21.89
C GLU A 173 -3.71 13.80 22.38
N GLN A 174 -4.00 13.72 23.68
CA GLN A 174 -4.48 12.50 24.34
C GLN A 174 -5.75 11.89 23.72
N LYS A 175 -6.58 12.69 23.07
CA LYS A 175 -7.82 12.23 22.41
C LYS A 175 -7.54 11.23 21.27
N TYR A 176 -6.31 11.19 20.74
CA TYR A 176 -5.91 10.25 19.71
C TYR A 176 -5.18 9.02 20.25
N PHE A 177 -5.05 8.86 21.57
CA PHE A 177 -4.35 7.71 22.12
C PHE A 177 -5.10 6.39 21.86
N GLY A 178 -4.31 5.33 21.72
CA GLY A 178 -4.76 3.96 21.47
C GLY A 178 -4.44 3.49 20.07
N PHE A 179 -4.22 2.17 19.92
CA PHE A 179 -3.73 1.57 18.68
C PHE A 179 -4.65 1.87 17.49
N PHE A 180 -5.93 1.53 17.59
CA PHE A 180 -6.93 1.82 16.58
C PHE A 180 -7.01 3.31 16.24
N ASN A 181 -7.06 4.19 17.25
CA ASN A 181 -7.18 5.63 17.03
C ASN A 181 -5.98 6.17 16.27
N GLN A 182 -4.76 5.80 16.67
CA GLN A 182 -3.54 6.22 15.99
C GLN A 182 -3.49 5.72 14.55
N LEU A 183 -3.84 4.45 14.33
CA LEU A 183 -3.79 3.84 13.00
C LEU A 183 -4.85 4.42 12.05
N TYR A 184 -6.11 4.51 12.50
CA TYR A 184 -7.21 5.06 11.70
C TYR A 184 -6.95 6.53 11.35
N ASN A 185 -6.54 7.36 12.33
CA ASN A 185 -6.31 8.77 12.07
C ASN A 185 -5.07 9.01 11.19
N ALA A 186 -4.02 8.20 11.29
CA ALA A 186 -2.88 8.27 10.37
C ALA A 186 -3.30 7.93 8.93
N ALA A 187 -4.08 6.85 8.74
CA ALA A 187 -4.61 6.46 7.43
C ALA A 187 -5.52 7.56 6.85
N TRP A 188 -6.44 8.09 7.67
CA TRP A 188 -7.28 9.22 7.29
C TRP A 188 -6.45 10.46 6.92
N GLN A 189 -5.39 10.74 7.68
CA GLN A 189 -4.51 11.88 7.43
C GLN A 189 -3.75 11.77 6.12
N PHE A 190 -3.30 10.58 5.72
CA PHE A 190 -2.73 10.37 4.39
C PHE A 190 -3.74 10.69 3.30
N ARG A 191 -5.00 10.26 3.46
CA ARG A 191 -6.06 10.63 2.53
C ARG A 191 -6.29 12.14 2.51
N GLN A 192 -6.25 12.80 3.65
CA GLN A 192 -6.35 14.25 3.72
C GLN A 192 -5.23 14.99 2.97
N TYR A 193 -4.02 14.43 2.92
CA TYR A 193 -2.95 14.98 2.08
C TYR A 193 -3.20 14.72 0.58
N THR A 194 -3.80 13.58 0.23
CA THR A 194 -4.19 13.23 -1.14
C THR A 194 -5.32 14.12 -1.66
N GLU A 195 -6.38 14.29 -0.87
CA GLU A 195 -7.58 15.04 -1.27
C GLU A 195 -7.35 16.55 -1.26
N GLU A 196 -6.47 17.05 -0.40
CA GLU A 196 -6.07 18.46 -0.32
C GLU A 196 -4.55 18.60 -0.53
N PRO A 197 -4.04 18.42 -1.76
CA PRO A 197 -2.60 18.29 -2.05
C PRO A 197 -1.86 19.64 -2.08
N GLN A 198 -2.57 20.76 -2.00
CA GLN A 198 -1.97 22.10 -1.98
C GLN A 198 -1.40 22.41 -0.59
N ARG A 199 -0.23 21.82 -0.30
CA ARG A 199 0.47 21.88 0.98
C ARG A 199 1.94 22.29 0.81
N ALA A 200 2.65 22.33 1.93
CA ALA A 200 4.08 22.64 1.99
C ALA A 200 4.88 21.71 1.05
N TYR A 201 4.67 20.40 1.20
CA TYR A 201 5.22 19.38 0.31
C TYR A 201 4.15 18.91 -0.66
N ARG A 202 4.44 18.95 -1.96
CA ARG A 202 3.51 18.62 -3.06
C ARG A 202 4.31 18.15 -4.26
N VAL A 203 3.65 17.46 -5.19
CA VAL A 203 4.28 17.01 -6.44
C VAL A 203 4.92 18.18 -7.18
N GLY A 204 6.14 17.93 -7.68
CA GLY A 204 7.03 18.92 -8.28
C GLY A 204 8.23 19.24 -7.39
N THR A 205 9.03 20.20 -7.84
CA THR A 205 10.25 20.60 -7.12
C THR A 205 9.94 21.53 -5.95
N VAL A 206 10.21 21.07 -4.73
CA VAL A 206 10.07 21.86 -3.50
C VAL A 206 11.34 21.76 -2.64
N PRO A 207 11.72 22.83 -1.91
CA PRO A 207 12.81 22.71 -0.95
C PRO A 207 12.38 21.84 0.23
N VAL A 208 13.18 20.83 0.57
CA VAL A 208 12.97 19.99 1.74
C VAL A 208 14.15 20.16 2.68
N GLN A 209 13.88 20.46 3.95
CA GLN A 209 14.93 20.63 4.96
C GLN A 209 15.58 19.29 5.32
N PHE A 210 16.82 19.33 5.80
CA PHE A 210 17.48 18.12 6.32
C PHE A 210 17.15 17.85 7.79
N ASN A 211 16.69 18.87 8.51
CA ASN A 211 16.47 18.82 9.95
C ASN A 211 15.46 19.91 10.37
N PRO A 212 14.78 19.80 11.53
CA PRO A 212 14.02 20.91 12.11
C PRO A 212 14.84 22.18 12.32
N ASP A 213 16.14 22.06 12.61
CA ASP A 213 17.05 23.19 12.67
C ASP A 213 17.32 23.74 11.27
N ALA A 214 16.81 24.94 11.00
CA ALA A 214 17.00 25.63 9.72
C ALA A 214 18.49 25.89 9.38
N ALA A 215 19.39 25.90 10.37
CA ALA A 215 20.83 26.04 10.13
C ALA A 215 21.43 24.84 9.37
N CYS A 216 20.79 23.68 9.44
CA CYS A 216 21.17 22.48 8.68
C CYS A 216 20.86 22.61 7.18
N GLY A 217 20.04 23.57 6.79
CA GLY A 217 19.72 23.86 5.38
C GLY A 217 18.67 22.93 4.77
N ALA A 218 18.55 23.05 3.45
CA ALA A 218 17.57 22.36 2.62
C ALA A 218 18.13 22.20 1.21
N SER A 219 17.63 21.22 0.46
CA SER A 219 17.87 21.10 -0.97
C SER A 219 16.55 20.91 -1.73
N PRO A 220 16.49 21.26 -3.03
CA PRO A 220 15.32 20.98 -3.84
C PRO A 220 15.14 19.46 -4.05
N VAL A 221 13.95 18.95 -3.79
CA VAL A 221 13.52 17.59 -4.09
C VAL A 221 12.45 17.64 -5.17
N ASP A 222 12.64 16.88 -6.25
CA ASP A 222 11.62 16.69 -7.28
C ASP A 222 10.66 15.56 -6.88
N ILE A 223 9.60 15.90 -6.14
CA ILE A 223 8.61 14.94 -5.66
C ILE A 223 7.74 14.47 -6.82
N ARG A 224 7.83 13.19 -7.19
CA ARG A 224 7.26 12.66 -8.44
C ARG A 224 5.81 12.17 -8.32
N ASN A 225 5.35 11.84 -7.11
CA ASN A 225 4.02 11.29 -6.90
C ASN A 225 3.38 11.72 -5.57
N GLN A 226 2.09 11.41 -5.43
CA GLN A 226 1.30 11.86 -4.28
C GLN A 226 1.69 11.13 -2.99
N ALA A 227 2.02 9.84 -3.06
CA ALA A 227 2.46 9.07 -1.91
C ALA A 227 3.75 9.62 -1.29
N THR A 228 4.75 9.98 -2.11
CA THR A 228 5.98 10.64 -1.62
C THR A 228 5.68 12.01 -1.01
N ALA A 229 4.81 12.81 -1.64
CA ALA A 229 4.37 14.08 -1.05
C ALA A 229 3.70 13.88 0.32
N ASN A 230 2.86 12.85 0.45
CA ASN A 230 2.18 12.53 1.70
C ASN A 230 3.15 12.13 2.81
N LEU A 231 4.18 11.34 2.50
CA LEU A 231 5.22 10.97 3.45
C LEU A 231 5.97 12.21 3.99
N TYR A 232 6.33 13.17 3.13
CA TYR A 232 6.93 14.42 3.59
C TYR A 232 5.99 15.30 4.42
N ASN A 233 4.69 15.30 4.11
CA ASN A 233 3.72 16.02 4.95
C ASN A 233 3.50 15.35 6.31
N TYR A 234 3.70 14.04 6.41
CA TYR A 234 3.59 13.29 7.67
C TYR A 234 4.87 13.34 8.51
N THR A 235 6.01 13.14 7.86
CA THR A 235 7.35 13.19 8.44
C THR A 235 8.18 14.14 7.59
N PRO A 236 8.19 15.45 7.91
CA PRO A 236 9.02 16.41 7.21
C PRO A 236 10.49 15.98 7.31
N TYR A 237 11.33 16.46 6.41
CA TYR A 237 12.77 16.20 6.29
C TYR A 237 13.20 15.06 5.36
N GLN A 238 14.26 15.35 4.61
CA GLN A 238 15.01 14.40 3.79
C GLN A 238 16.35 14.08 4.48
N PRO A 239 16.96 12.91 4.24
CA PRO A 239 18.26 12.59 4.81
C PRO A 239 19.35 13.53 4.28
N SER A 240 20.31 13.89 5.13
CA SER A 240 21.52 14.60 4.71
C SER A 240 22.56 13.62 4.15
N ASP A 241 23.63 14.13 3.54
CA ASP A 241 24.75 13.30 3.09
C ASP A 241 25.35 12.47 4.26
N ALA A 242 25.39 13.04 5.46
CA ALA A 242 25.84 12.35 6.66
C ALA A 242 24.89 11.20 7.05
N THR A 243 23.58 11.42 6.96
CA THR A 243 22.58 10.37 7.18
C THR A 243 22.69 9.25 6.16
N LEU A 244 22.95 9.58 4.89
CA LEU A 244 23.11 8.57 3.83
C LEU A 244 24.41 7.77 3.99
N ALA A 245 25.49 8.41 4.45
CA ALA A 245 26.78 7.76 4.68
C ALA A 245 26.75 6.80 5.89
N ASP A 246 26.04 7.16 6.96
CA ASP A 246 25.86 6.33 8.15
C ASP A 246 24.41 6.43 8.66
N PRO A 247 23.50 5.57 8.15
CA PRO A 247 22.06 5.68 8.42
C PRO A 247 21.65 5.16 9.80
N ASP A 248 22.61 4.70 10.62
CA ASP A 248 22.38 4.26 11.99
C ASP A 248 22.91 5.27 13.02
N VAL A 249 23.81 6.19 12.63
CA VAL A 249 24.42 7.19 13.51
C VAL A 249 24.09 8.62 13.09
N GLY A 250 24.36 8.99 11.84
CA GLY A 250 24.26 10.37 11.34
C GLY A 250 25.06 11.41 12.13
N ASP A 251 24.57 12.64 12.13
CA ASP A 251 25.14 13.83 12.79
C ASP A 251 24.02 14.77 13.32
N GLY A 252 24.40 15.96 13.80
CA GLY A 252 23.44 16.94 14.34
C GLY A 252 22.41 17.47 13.33
N CYS A 253 22.63 17.24 12.03
CA CYS A 253 21.74 17.66 10.95
C CYS A 253 21.03 16.49 10.28
N SER A 254 21.10 15.30 10.88
CA SER A 254 20.53 14.09 10.29
C SER A 254 19.04 13.94 10.60
N ALA A 255 18.28 13.47 9.62
CA ALA A 255 16.89 13.07 9.76
C ALA A 255 16.67 11.72 9.06
N PHE A 256 16.10 10.77 9.79
CA PHE A 256 16.06 9.37 9.37
C PHE A 256 14.69 8.91 8.90
N GLY A 257 13.63 9.68 9.12
CA GLY A 257 12.24 9.22 8.94
C GLY A 257 11.96 8.63 7.55
N ASN A 258 12.05 9.44 6.50
CA ASN A 258 11.76 8.98 5.15
C ASN A 258 12.74 7.90 4.64
N LEU A 259 14.02 7.97 5.04
CA LEU A 259 15.00 6.93 4.75
C LEU A 259 14.64 5.60 5.43
N ASN A 260 14.25 5.63 6.70
CA ASN A 260 13.83 4.45 7.45
C ASN A 260 12.54 3.85 6.90
N PHE A 261 11.58 4.66 6.44
CA PHE A 261 10.40 4.15 5.76
C PHE A 261 10.81 3.29 4.53
N TRP A 262 11.66 3.85 3.67
CA TRP A 262 12.14 3.16 2.47
C TRP A 262 12.98 1.91 2.79
N ARG A 263 13.90 2.00 3.76
CA ARG A 263 14.73 0.88 4.23
C ARG A 263 13.88 -0.28 4.77
N ILE A 264 12.95 0.03 5.68
CA ILE A 264 12.04 -0.95 6.28
C ILE A 264 11.17 -1.61 5.20
N TRP A 265 10.61 -0.81 4.28
CA TRP A 265 9.81 -1.35 3.19
C TRP A 265 10.62 -2.33 2.33
N ASN A 266 11.82 -1.95 1.89
CA ASN A 266 12.69 -2.82 1.09
C ASN A 266 12.98 -4.16 1.78
N ARG A 267 13.29 -4.10 3.07
CA ARG A 267 13.60 -5.29 3.87
C ARG A 267 12.39 -6.22 4.02
N TRP A 268 11.18 -5.70 4.05
CA TRP A 268 9.98 -6.48 4.31
C TRP A 268 9.24 -6.91 3.06
N PHE A 269 9.18 -6.04 2.06
CA PHE A 269 8.27 -6.15 0.92
C PHE A 269 8.98 -6.04 -0.44
N GLY A 270 10.29 -5.75 -0.47
CA GLY A 270 11.04 -5.51 -1.70
C GLY A 270 10.88 -4.08 -2.21
N ASP A 271 11.00 -3.86 -3.52
CA ASP A 271 11.01 -2.51 -4.11
C ASP A 271 9.71 -1.73 -3.82
N PRO A 272 9.76 -0.60 -3.08
CA PRO A 272 8.59 0.24 -2.79
C PRO A 272 8.06 0.99 -4.02
N THR A 273 8.82 1.03 -5.10
CA THR A 273 8.43 1.67 -6.36
C THR A 273 7.82 0.69 -7.36
N ALA A 274 7.74 -0.59 -7.00
CA ALA A 274 7.09 -1.60 -7.82
C ALA A 274 5.62 -1.24 -8.09
N GLU A 275 5.17 -1.61 -9.29
CA GLU A 275 3.84 -1.31 -9.83
C GLU A 275 3.19 -2.61 -10.29
N ARG A 276 1.93 -2.84 -9.91
CA ARG A 276 1.22 -4.07 -10.27
C ARG A 276 0.92 -4.12 -11.76
N TYR A 277 0.67 -2.96 -12.36
CA TYR A 277 0.33 -2.84 -13.77
C TYR A 277 1.34 -1.99 -14.55
N PRO A 278 1.68 -2.38 -15.79
CA PRO A 278 2.48 -1.55 -16.69
C PRO A 278 1.86 -0.18 -16.98
N ALA A 279 2.71 0.78 -17.37
CA ALA A 279 2.28 2.17 -17.57
C ALA A 279 1.28 2.42 -18.70
N PHE A 280 1.06 1.46 -19.59
CA PHE A 280 0.03 1.57 -20.63
C PHE A 280 -1.39 1.27 -20.13
N PHE A 281 -1.54 0.71 -18.92
CA PHE A 281 -2.86 0.58 -18.29
C PHE A 281 -3.34 1.94 -17.76
N PRO A 282 -4.67 2.14 -17.63
CA PRO A 282 -5.24 3.34 -17.03
C PRO A 282 -4.58 3.68 -15.69
N SER A 283 -4.31 4.97 -15.48
CA SER A 283 -3.62 5.47 -14.28
C SER A 283 -4.36 5.10 -12.98
N CYS A 284 -5.69 4.98 -13.03
CA CYS A 284 -6.51 4.58 -11.89
C CYS A 284 -6.34 3.09 -11.48
N LEU A 285 -5.96 2.20 -12.41
CA LEU A 285 -5.63 0.80 -12.05
C LEU A 285 -4.30 0.72 -11.29
N ARG A 286 -3.42 1.69 -11.58
CA ARG A 286 -2.14 1.91 -10.92
C ARG A 286 -2.23 2.87 -9.74
N LEU A 287 -3.45 3.24 -9.35
CA LEU A 287 -3.74 4.12 -8.22
C LEU A 287 -2.99 5.47 -8.26
N VAL A 288 -2.63 5.96 -9.45
CA VAL A 288 -1.93 7.25 -9.60
C VAL A 288 -2.79 8.36 -8.97
N GLY A 289 -2.19 9.14 -8.06
CA GLY A 289 -2.89 10.13 -7.25
C GLY A 289 -3.74 9.54 -6.12
N GLY A 290 -3.61 8.24 -5.84
CA GLY A 290 -4.28 7.55 -4.73
C GLY A 290 -5.75 7.21 -4.94
N HIS A 291 -6.21 7.09 -6.19
CA HIS A 291 -7.61 6.77 -6.48
C HIS A 291 -7.76 5.53 -7.35
N PRO A 292 -8.63 4.57 -6.97
CA PRO A 292 -8.99 3.46 -7.84
C PRO A 292 -9.82 3.94 -9.02
N CYS A 293 -10.01 3.07 -10.00
CA CYS A 293 -10.93 3.37 -11.09
C CYS A 293 -12.36 3.53 -10.55
N PRO A 294 -13.14 4.48 -11.09
CA PRO A 294 -14.55 4.59 -10.74
C PRO A 294 -15.26 3.27 -11.01
N ASP A 295 -16.20 2.91 -10.14
CA ASP A 295 -17.07 1.77 -10.40
C ASP A 295 -17.76 1.96 -11.76
N PRO A 296 -17.82 0.92 -12.61
CA PRO A 296 -18.54 1.01 -13.87
C PRO A 296 -19.99 1.38 -13.55
N ALA A 297 -20.43 2.55 -14.03
CA ALA A 297 -21.82 2.96 -13.89
C ALA A 297 -22.71 1.86 -14.47
N PRO A 298 -23.77 1.42 -13.77
CA PRO A 298 -24.69 0.43 -14.30
C PRO A 298 -25.34 1.00 -15.56
N THR A 299 -24.84 0.60 -16.72
CA THR A 299 -25.45 0.90 -18.00
C THR A 299 -26.63 -0.05 -18.14
N VAL A 300 -27.81 0.37 -17.66
CA VAL A 300 -29.05 -0.30 -18.06
C VAL A 300 -29.18 -0.04 -19.56
N PRO A 301 -29.15 -1.06 -20.43
CA PRO A 301 -29.40 -0.86 -21.85
C PRO A 301 -30.79 -0.23 -21.98
N GLY A 302 -30.85 0.94 -22.60
CA GLY A 302 -32.10 1.71 -22.73
C GLY A 302 -33.21 0.85 -23.30
N VAL A 303 -34.16 0.44 -22.45
CA VAL A 303 -35.43 -0.10 -22.92
C VAL A 303 -36.14 1.07 -23.58
N ALA A 304 -36.22 1.04 -24.91
CA ALA A 304 -37.02 2.00 -25.66
C ALA A 304 -38.46 1.98 -25.09
N PRO A 305 -39.08 3.14 -24.82
CA PRO A 305 -40.45 3.18 -24.36
C PRO A 305 -41.34 2.45 -25.37
N ARG A 306 -42.09 1.44 -24.91
CA ARG A 306 -43.13 0.79 -25.71
C ARG A 306 -44.08 1.88 -26.20
N ALA A 307 -44.18 2.06 -27.51
CA ALA A 307 -45.28 2.78 -28.11
C ALA A 307 -46.57 2.05 -27.74
N THR A 308 -47.40 2.68 -26.90
CA THR A 308 -48.77 2.24 -26.65
C THR A 308 -49.62 2.41 -27.92
N PRO A 309 -50.51 1.44 -28.22
CA PRO A 309 -51.41 1.50 -29.37
C PRO A 309 -52.47 2.61 -29.24
#